data_AF-A0A672NX25-F1
#
_entry.id   AF-A0A672NX25-F1
#
_cell.length_a   1.000
_cell.length_b   1.000
_cell.length_c   1.000
_cell.angle_alpha   90.00
_cell.angle_beta   90.00
_cell.angle_gamma   90.00
#
_symmetry.space_group_name_H-M   'P 1'
#
loop_
_entity.id
_entity.type
_entity.pdbx_description
1 polymer ?
#
loop_
_entity_poly.entity_id
_entity_poly.type
_entity_poly.pdbx_seq_one_letter_code
_entity_poly.pdbx_strand_id
1 'polypeptide(L)'
;MAATEAHKVLVYGGKGALGSACVQYFRAKNWWVASIDLNANEEANANVTVKMTESFTEQANQVTADVGELLGADKVDAILCVAGGWAGGSAKAKSYSCELIIYW
;
A
#
# COMPACT_ATOMS: atom_id res chain seq x y z
N MET A 1 -17.05 29.58 -4.66
CA MET A 1 -15.73 29.04 -4.29
C MET A 1 -15.68 27.63 -4.84
N ALA A 2 -14.76 27.35 -5.77
CA ALA A 2 -14.68 26.03 -6.41
C ALA A 2 -14.25 25.01 -5.36
N ALA A 3 -15.08 23.98 -5.14
CA ALA A 3 -14.70 22.82 -4.35
C ALA A 3 -13.43 22.24 -4.98
N THR A 4 -12.36 22.16 -4.20
CA THR A 4 -11.09 21.61 -4.68
C THR A 4 -11.37 20.17 -5.07
N GLU A 5 -11.15 19.80 -6.32
CA GLU A 5 -11.16 18.40 -6.76
C GLU A 5 -10.22 17.65 -5.81
N ALA A 6 -10.80 16.90 -4.87
CA ALA A 6 -10.05 16.20 -3.85
C ALA A 6 -9.40 15.01 -4.55
N HIS A 7 -8.16 15.21 -5.03
CA HIS A 7 -7.41 14.13 -5.68
C HIS A 7 -7.34 12.94 -4.74
N LYS A 8 -7.67 11.76 -5.27
CA LYS A 8 -7.70 10.49 -4.53
C LYS A 8 -6.52 9.65 -4.94
N VAL A 9 -5.65 9.35 -3.99
CA VAL A 9 -4.43 8.55 -4.23
C VAL A 9 -4.46 7.28 -3.38
N LEU A 10 -4.12 6.17 -4.01
CA LEU A 10 -3.94 4.88 -3.36
C LEU A 10 -2.43 4.62 -3.19
N VAL A 11 -1.99 4.29 -1.98
CA VAL A 11 -0.58 3.95 -1.70
C VAL A 11 -0.52 2.51 -1.21
N TYR A 12 0.00 1.62 -2.04
CA TYR A 12 0.26 0.22 -1.69
C TYR A 12 1.65 0.11 -1.07
N GLY A 13 1.74 -0.37 0.17
CA GLY A 13 2.91 -0.27 1.05
C GLY A 13 2.94 1.02 1.89
N GLY A 14 1.78 1.59 2.22
CA GLY A 14 1.66 2.90 2.85
C GLY A 14 2.20 3.02 4.27
N LYS A 15 2.52 1.91 4.97
CA LYS A 15 3.20 1.90 6.26
C LYS A 15 4.72 1.74 6.15
N GLY A 16 5.23 1.40 4.97
CA GLY A 16 6.67 1.34 4.69
C GLY A 16 7.35 2.71 4.77
N ALA A 17 8.69 2.73 4.65
CA ALA A 17 9.47 3.97 4.74
C ALA A 17 9.09 5.00 3.65
N LEU A 18 9.05 4.55 2.38
CA LEU A 18 8.64 5.42 1.27
C LEU A 18 7.13 5.69 1.31
N GLY A 19 6.32 4.67 1.64
CA GLY A 19 4.87 4.79 1.71
C GLY A 19 4.39 5.82 2.72
N SER A 20 4.94 5.80 3.94
CA SER A 20 4.59 6.77 4.98
C SER A 20 4.94 8.21 4.59
N ALA A 21 6.11 8.43 3.99
CA ALA A 21 6.51 9.73 3.45
C ALA A 21 5.56 10.21 2.33
N CYS A 22 5.15 9.32 1.42
CA CYS A 22 4.16 9.61 0.40
C CYS A 22 2.81 10.00 1.01
N VAL A 23 2.29 9.22 1.96
CA VAL A 23 1.03 9.49 2.64
C VAL A 23 1.07 10.87 3.30
N GLN A 24 2.12 11.17 4.07
CA GLN A 24 2.30 12.48 4.71
C GLN A 24 2.33 13.62 3.70
N TYR A 25 3.07 13.46 2.59
CA TYR A 25 3.19 14.48 1.55
C TYR A 25 1.85 14.79 0.87
N PHE A 26 1.08 13.77 0.52
CA PHE A 26 -0.24 13.95 -0.11
C PHE A 26 -1.28 14.48 0.88
N ARG A 27 -1.26 14.01 2.14
CA ARG A 27 -2.11 14.54 3.21
C ARG A 27 -1.84 16.02 3.47
N ALA A 28 -0.58 16.44 3.45
CA ALA A 28 -0.18 17.85 3.57
C ALA A 28 -0.65 18.73 2.40
N LYS A 29 -0.93 18.12 1.23
CA LYS A 29 -1.55 18.80 0.08
C LYS A 29 -3.08 18.75 0.09
N ASN A 30 -3.69 18.30 1.18
CA ASN A 30 -5.13 18.11 1.33
C ASN A 30 -5.73 17.10 0.34
N TRP A 31 -4.92 16.15 -0.14
CA TRP A 31 -5.42 15.06 -0.97
C TRP A 31 -5.99 13.95 -0.10
N TRP A 32 -6.94 13.20 -0.63
CA TRP A 32 -7.45 12.01 0.02
C TRP A 32 -6.51 10.85 -0.27
N VAL A 33 -6.04 10.16 0.76
CA VAL A 33 -5.06 9.09 0.63
C VAL A 33 -5.57 7.82 1.30
N ALA A 34 -5.62 6.73 0.54
CA ALA A 34 -5.82 5.38 1.07
C ALA A 34 -4.47 4.67 1.17
N SER A 35 -4.17 4.11 2.34
CA SER A 35 -3.00 3.28 2.59
C SER A 35 -3.40 1.81 2.55
N ILE A 36 -2.71 1.01 1.73
CA ILE A 36 -2.85 -0.44 1.69
C ILE A 36 -1.55 -1.03 2.22
N ASP A 37 -1.61 -1.75 3.32
CA ASP A 37 -0.43 -2.38 3.91
C ASP A 37 -0.87 -3.52 4.84
N LEU A 38 0.08 -4.28 5.37
CA LEU A 38 -0.14 -5.28 6.40
C LEU A 38 -0.57 -4.65 7.73
N ASN A 39 -0.28 -3.36 7.93
CA ASN A 39 -0.62 -2.60 9.11
C ASN A 39 -1.29 -1.28 8.73
N ALA A 40 -2.31 -0.87 9.49
CA ALA A 40 -2.97 0.41 9.27
C ALA A 40 -2.00 1.60 9.47
N ASN A 41 -2.18 2.64 8.66
CA ASN A 41 -1.51 3.92 8.82
C ASN A 41 -2.51 4.99 9.29
N GLU A 42 -2.36 5.45 10.53
CA GLU A 42 -3.26 6.44 11.15
C GLU A 42 -3.22 7.82 10.47
N GLU A 43 -2.17 8.10 9.71
CA GLU A 43 -2.02 9.36 8.99
C GLU A 43 -2.86 9.39 7.69
N ALA A 44 -3.22 8.22 7.15
CA ALA A 44 -4.04 8.10 5.95
C ALA A 44 -5.52 8.39 6.23
N ASN A 45 -6.27 8.81 5.21
CA ASN A 45 -7.73 8.98 5.33
C ASN A 45 -8.46 7.65 5.44
N ALA A 46 -7.91 6.63 4.79
CA ALA A 46 -8.46 5.31 4.66
C ALA A 46 -7.34 4.27 4.74
N ASN A 47 -7.67 3.09 5.27
CA ASN A 47 -6.72 2.00 5.42
C ASN A 47 -7.34 0.70 4.95
N VAL A 48 -6.62 -0.03 4.10
CA VAL A 48 -6.94 -1.41 3.74
C VAL A 48 -5.84 -2.28 4.33
N THR A 49 -6.22 -3.17 5.25
CA THR A 49 -5.26 -4.07 5.90
C THR A 49 -5.22 -5.38 5.14
N VAL A 50 -4.07 -5.68 4.56
CA VAL A 50 -3.85 -6.91 3.80
C VAL A 50 -3.71 -8.08 4.76
N LYS A 51 -4.52 -9.12 4.57
CA LYS A 51 -4.41 -10.35 5.38
C LYS A 51 -3.25 -11.20 4.88
N MET A 52 -2.37 -11.60 5.79
CA MET A 52 -1.34 -12.59 5.50
C MET A 52 -2.00 -13.94 5.17
N THR A 53 -1.90 -14.36 3.92
CA THR A 53 -2.32 -15.67 3.42
C THR A 53 -1.21 -16.25 2.55
N GLU A 54 -1.13 -17.58 2.47
CA GLU A 54 -0.19 -18.28 1.58
C GLU A 54 -0.65 -18.21 0.11
N SER A 55 -1.92 -17.85 -0.12
CA SER A 55 -2.54 -17.79 -1.46
C SER A 55 -2.58 -16.36 -1.98
N PHE A 56 -1.72 -16.07 -2.96
CA PHE A 56 -1.67 -14.77 -3.64
C PHE A 56 -3.03 -14.35 -4.22
N THR A 57 -3.75 -15.28 -4.83
CA THR A 57 -5.07 -15.02 -5.42
C THR A 57 -6.11 -14.60 -4.38
N GLU A 58 -6.09 -15.22 -3.20
CA GLU A 58 -7.01 -14.83 -2.12
C GLU A 58 -6.69 -13.45 -1.57
N GLN A 59 -5.39 -13.14 -1.41
CA GLN A 59 -4.95 -11.82 -1.01
C GLN A 59 -5.38 -10.75 -2.02
N ALA A 60 -5.12 -10.98 -3.31
CA ALA A 60 -5.48 -10.05 -4.38
C ALA A 60 -6.99 -9.82 -4.46
N ASN A 61 -7.79 -10.90 -4.34
CA ASN A 61 -9.25 -10.81 -4.35
C ASN A 61 -9.77 -10.00 -3.15
N GLN A 62 -9.25 -10.25 -1.94
CA GLN A 62 -9.66 -9.52 -0.75
C GLN A 62 -9.29 -8.04 -0.85
N VAL A 63 -8.07 -7.70 -1.24
CA VAL A 63 -7.66 -6.30 -1.39
C VAL A 63 -8.48 -5.61 -2.47
N THR A 64 -8.76 -6.28 -3.59
CA THR A 64 -9.59 -5.71 -4.65
C THR A 64 -11.03 -5.45 -4.19
N ALA A 65 -11.61 -6.36 -3.39
CA ALA A 65 -12.93 -6.19 -2.81
C ALA A 65 -12.97 -5.03 -1.81
N ASP A 66 -12.02 -4.98 -0.87
CA ASP A 66 -11.95 -3.94 0.15
C ASP A 66 -11.70 -2.55 -0.46
N VAL A 67 -10.81 -2.45 -1.46
CA VAL A 67 -10.58 -1.22 -2.21
C VAL A 67 -11.83 -0.84 -3.01
N GLY A 68 -12.55 -1.82 -3.57
CA GLY A 68 -13.81 -1.62 -4.26
C GLY A 68 -14.92 -1.08 -3.36
N GLU A 69 -15.08 -1.61 -2.15
CA GLU A 69 -16.00 -1.07 -1.15
C GLU A 69 -15.59 0.34 -0.69
N LEU A 70 -14.30 0.56 -0.54
CA LEU A 70 -13.76 1.82 -0.02
C LEU A 70 -13.83 2.96 -1.04
N LEU A 71 -13.64 2.68 -2.32
CA LEU A 71 -13.79 3.64 -3.41
C LEU A 71 -15.23 3.73 -3.93
N GLY A 72 -16.02 2.67 -3.82
CA GLY A 72 -17.37 2.62 -4.36
C GLY A 72 -17.39 2.93 -5.87
N ALA A 73 -18.04 4.03 -6.24
CA ALA A 73 -18.10 4.52 -7.63
C ALA A 73 -17.00 5.56 -7.96
N ASP A 74 -16.21 5.97 -6.98
CA ASP A 74 -15.18 6.98 -7.14
C ASP A 74 -13.91 6.42 -7.81
N LYS A 75 -13.29 7.24 -8.65
CA LYS A 75 -12.01 6.93 -9.27
C LYS A 75 -10.87 7.49 -8.44
N VAL A 76 -9.71 6.84 -8.54
CA VAL A 76 -8.44 7.36 -8.03
C VAL A 76 -7.66 8.02 -9.16
N ASP A 77 -6.97 9.11 -8.85
CA ASP A 77 -6.07 9.80 -9.78
C ASP A 77 -4.76 9.04 -9.96
N ALA A 78 -4.29 8.36 -8.91
CA ALA A 78 -3.02 7.63 -8.92
C ALA A 78 -3.02 6.43 -7.97
N ILE A 79 -2.29 5.39 -8.37
CA ILE A 79 -1.99 4.21 -7.56
C ILE A 79 -0.47 4.09 -7.48
N LEU A 80 0.08 4.15 -6.28
CA LEU A 80 1.52 4.11 -6.00
C LEU A 80 1.85 2.77 -5.34
N CYS A 81 2.47 1.86 -6.09
CA CYS A 81 2.99 0.62 -5.54
C CYS A 81 4.43 0.82 -5.02
N VAL A 82 4.55 1.00 -3.72
CA VAL A 82 5.82 1.18 -2.99
C VAL A 82 6.04 0.10 -1.94
N ALA A 83 5.19 -0.92 -1.92
CA ALA A 83 5.40 -2.12 -1.13
C ALA A 83 6.61 -2.88 -1.66
N GLY A 84 7.44 -3.33 -0.74
CA GLY A 84 8.67 -4.01 -1.04
C GLY A 84 9.61 -3.95 0.15
N GLY A 85 10.64 -4.77 0.11
CA GLY A 85 11.65 -4.83 1.14
C GLY A 85 12.85 -5.57 0.62
N TRP A 86 14.03 -5.20 1.09
CA TRP A 86 15.24 -5.95 0.80
C TRP A 86 15.57 -6.82 2.02
N ALA A 87 15.67 -8.13 1.78
CA ALA A 87 16.19 -9.08 2.76
C ALA A 87 17.54 -9.61 2.25
N GLY A 88 18.61 -9.28 2.96
CA GLY A 88 19.98 -9.69 2.60
C GLY A 88 20.38 -11.06 3.16
N GLY A 89 21.06 -11.87 2.35
CA GLY A 89 21.75 -13.10 2.77
C GLY A 89 23.26 -13.01 2.55
N SER A 90 24.05 -13.49 3.50
CA SER A 90 25.52 -13.57 3.36
C SER A 90 25.93 -14.91 2.75
N ALA A 91 26.73 -14.88 1.67
CA ALA A 91 27.27 -16.08 1.01
C ALA A 91 28.19 -16.96 1.90
N LYS A 92 28.50 -16.52 3.14
CA LYS A 92 29.28 -17.29 4.13
C LYS A 92 28.43 -18.18 5.04
N ALA A 93 27.09 -18.06 5.00
CA ALA A 93 26.19 -18.91 5.77
C ALA A 93 25.85 -20.19 4.99
N LYS A 94 25.92 -21.36 5.63
CA LYS A 94 25.63 -22.69 5.02
C LYS A 94 24.15 -22.91 4.63
N SER A 95 23.27 -21.94 4.90
CA SER A 95 21.84 -22.00 4.59
C SER A 95 21.51 -20.96 3.52
N TYR A 96 21.58 -21.39 2.27
CA TYR A 96 21.18 -20.61 1.11
C TYR A 96 19.64 -20.57 1.02
N SER A 97 19.08 -19.37 1.15
CA SER A 97 17.93 -18.90 0.35
C SER A 97 18.05 -17.39 0.25
N CYS A 98 18.84 -16.90 -0.71
CA CYS A 98 18.60 -15.56 -1.26
C CYS A 98 17.32 -15.65 -2.08
N GLU A 99 16.16 -15.60 -1.43
CA GLU A 99 14.91 -15.31 -2.12
C GLU A 99 14.72 -13.80 -2.06
N LEU A 100 14.86 -13.16 -3.22
CA LEU A 100 14.20 -11.90 -3.46
C LEU A 100 12.69 -12.23 -3.52
N ILE A 101 12.02 -12.21 -2.36
CA ILE A 101 10.57 -12.29 -2.30
C ILE A 101 10.05 -10.95 -2.80
N ILE A 102 9.91 -10.85 -4.12
CA ILE A 102 9.09 -9.83 -4.74
C ILE A 102 7.66 -10.23 -4.36
N TYR A 103 7.12 -9.60 -3.31
CA TYR A 103 5.68 -9.58 -3.11
C TYR A 103 5.10 -8.81 -4.30
N TRP A 104 4.74 -9.52 -5.35
CA TRP A 104 3.82 -9.06 -6.38
C TRP A 104 2.44 -9.56 -6.02
#